data_AF-D6A4E4-F1
#
_entry.id   AF-D6A4E4-F1
#
_cell.length_a   1.000
_cell.length_b   1.000
_cell.length_c   1.000
_cell.angle_alpha   90.00
_cell.angle_beta   90.00
_cell.angle_gamma   90.00
#
_symmetry.space_group_name_H-M   'P 1'
#
loop_
_entity.id
_entity.type
_entity.pdbx_description
1 polymer ?
#
loop_
_entity_poly.entity_id
_entity_poly.type
_entity_poly.pdbx_seq_one_letter_code
_entity_poly.pdbx_strand_id
1 'polypeptide(L)'
;MTARPMSARRARAIIDAAVLVKAPDWRESHRWHVVTDSGEVLVVVAPSYGGTSATGRNGWTWWLAALGPSGGSRREDTREKAAARGLADWTRWATADRR
;
A
#
# COMPACT_ATOMS: atom_id res chain seq x y z
N MET A 1 -10.18 8.08 -18.62
CA MET A 1 -11.41 7.50 -18.05
C MET A 1 -11.48 7.90 -16.58
N THR A 2 -12.29 8.90 -16.23
CA THR A 2 -12.59 9.23 -14.83
C THR A 2 -13.51 8.14 -14.29
N ALA A 3 -12.93 7.16 -13.60
CA ALA A 3 -13.70 6.13 -12.92
C ALA A 3 -14.60 6.80 -11.89
N ARG A 4 -15.90 6.50 -11.93
CA ARG A 4 -16.84 6.98 -10.91
C ARG A 4 -16.34 6.59 -9.52
N PRO A 5 -16.49 7.46 -8.51
CA PRO A 5 -16.10 7.14 -7.14
C PRO A 5 -16.76 5.86 -6.67
N MET A 6 -15.96 5.01 -6.03
CA MET A 6 -16.46 3.77 -5.45
C MET A 6 -17.26 4.08 -4.18
N SER A 7 -18.33 3.32 -3.92
CA SER A 7 -19.01 3.43 -2.63
C SER A 7 -18.14 2.89 -1.50
N ALA A 8 -18.25 3.49 -0.31
CA ALA A 8 -17.49 3.05 0.87
C ALA A 8 -17.72 1.57 1.20
N ARG A 9 -18.94 1.06 1.01
CA ARG A 9 -19.28 -0.36 1.20
C ARG A 9 -18.48 -1.26 0.26
N ARG A 10 -18.37 -0.88 -1.01
CA ARG A 10 -17.62 -1.67 -2.00
C ARG A 10 -16.12 -1.60 -1.75
N ALA A 11 -15.60 -0.42 -1.39
CA ALA A 11 -14.22 -0.27 -0.98
C ALA A 11 -13.88 -1.17 0.24
N ARG A 12 -14.78 -1.23 1.23
CA ARG A 12 -14.61 -2.08 2.40
C ARG A 12 -14.56 -3.57 2.04
N ALA A 13 -15.46 -4.04 1.19
CA ALA A 13 -15.46 -5.43 0.75
C ALA A 13 -14.15 -5.83 0.05
N ILE A 14 -13.59 -4.93 -0.77
CA ILE A 14 -12.28 -5.15 -1.41
C ILE A 14 -11.16 -5.26 -0.37
N ILE A 15 -11.17 -4.40 0.65
CA ILE A 15 -10.17 -4.40 1.72
C ILE A 15 -10.25 -5.68 2.56
N ASP A 16 -11.46 -6.11 2.92
CA ASP A 16 -11.66 -7.29 3.75
C ASP A 16 -11.21 -8.58 3.04
N ALA A 17 -11.21 -8.59 1.71
CA ALA A 17 -10.67 -9.67 0.89
C ALA A 17 -9.17 -9.53 0.56
N ALA A 18 -8.56 -8.36 0.83
CA ALA A 18 -7.19 -8.11 0.42
C ALA A 18 -6.17 -8.79 1.35
N VAL A 19 -5.09 -9.32 0.77
CA VAL A 19 -4.02 -10.02 1.50
C VAL A 19 -2.65 -9.39 1.26
N LEU A 20 -1.80 -9.41 2.28
CA LEU A 20 -0.43 -8.91 2.20
C LEU A 20 0.52 -10.04 1.79
N VAL A 21 1.06 -9.97 0.57
CA VAL A 21 1.95 -10.98 -0.02
C VAL A 21 3.29 -10.39 -0.42
N LYS A 22 4.30 -11.24 -0.61
CA LYS A 22 5.59 -10.80 -1.17
C LYS A 22 5.41 -10.35 -2.61
N ALA A 23 6.09 -9.28 -3.01
CA ALA A 23 6.16 -8.90 -4.40
C ALA A 23 6.90 -9.98 -5.24
N PRO A 24 6.66 -10.06 -6.56
CA PRO A 24 7.39 -10.99 -7.43
C PRO A 24 8.90 -10.79 -7.39
N ASP A 25 9.36 -9.54 -7.27
CA ASP A 25 10.77 -9.12 -7.16
C ASP A 25 11.24 -9.02 -5.70
N TRP A 26 10.60 -9.73 -4.75
CA TRP A 26 10.88 -9.56 -3.31
C TRP A 26 12.33 -9.90 -2.93
N ARG A 27 13.02 -10.75 -3.69
CA ARG A 27 14.42 -11.09 -3.42
C ARG A 27 15.32 -9.87 -3.59
N GLU A 28 15.02 -9.00 -4.55
CA GLU A 28 15.78 -7.78 -4.84
C GLU A 28 15.21 -6.56 -4.11
N SER A 29 13.89 -6.40 -4.14
CA SER A 29 13.21 -5.17 -3.69
C SER A 29 12.78 -5.21 -2.23
N HIS A 30 12.63 -6.41 -1.67
CA HIS A 30 12.01 -6.67 -0.37
C HIS A 30 10.61 -6.06 -0.19
N ARG A 31 9.93 -5.75 -1.31
CA ARG A 31 8.59 -5.13 -1.30
C ARG A 31 7.50 -6.15 -1.06
N TRP A 32 6.44 -5.68 -0.44
CA TRP A 32 5.21 -6.44 -0.22
C TRP A 32 4.07 -5.76 -0.96
N HIS A 33 3.12 -6.56 -1.44
CA HIS A 33 1.94 -6.09 -2.14
C HIS A 33 0.70 -6.43 -1.30
N VAL A 34 -0.20 -5.47 -1.17
CA VAL A 34 -1.58 -5.73 -0.75
C VAL A 34 -2.37 -6.02 -2.01
N VAL A 35 -2.83 -7.26 -2.16
CA VAL A 35 -3.50 -7.75 -3.37
C VAL A 35 -4.94 -8.16 -3.08
N THR A 36 -5.84 -7.92 -4.02
CA THR A 36 -7.21 -8.44 -3.98
C THR A 36 -7.24 -9.93 -4.36
N ASP A 37 -8.38 -10.59 -4.15
CA ASP A 37 -8.63 -11.96 -4.64
C ASP A 37 -8.47 -12.10 -6.16
N SER A 38 -8.70 -11.02 -6.91
CA SER A 38 -8.50 -10.99 -8.36
C SER A 38 -7.05 -10.75 -8.79
N GLY A 39 -6.12 -10.64 -7.83
CA GLY A 39 -4.69 -10.37 -8.07
C GLY A 39 -4.35 -8.91 -8.34
N GLU A 40 -5.29 -7.98 -8.16
CA GLU A 40 -5.02 -6.55 -8.33
C GLU A 40 -4.19 -6.02 -7.15
N VAL A 41 -3.08 -5.35 -7.43
CA VAL A 41 -2.26 -4.70 -6.39
C VAL A 41 -2.87 -3.35 -6.03
N LEU A 42 -3.27 -3.17 -4.77
CA LEU A 42 -3.82 -1.90 -4.28
C LEU A 42 -2.73 -0.99 -3.73
N VAL A 43 -1.84 -1.59 -2.92
CA VAL A 43 -0.80 -0.89 -2.14
C VAL A 43 0.50 -1.66 -2.27
N VAL A 44 1.59 -0.93 -2.45
CA VAL A 44 2.94 -1.47 -2.32
C VAL A 44 3.53 -0.97 -1.01
N VAL A 45 4.13 -1.88 -0.25
CA VAL A 45 4.81 -1.62 1.01
C VAL A 45 6.29 -1.91 0.81
N ALA A 46 7.15 -0.95 1.15
CA ALA A 46 8.60 -1.09 0.99
C ALA A 46 9.34 -0.83 2.30
N PRO A 47 10.48 -1.50 2.51
CA PRO A 47 11.38 -1.08 3.57
C PRO A 47 11.91 0.32 3.29
N SER A 48 11.98 1.14 4.32
CA SER A 48 12.69 2.41 4.30
C SER A 48 14.07 2.23 4.94
N TYR A 49 15.07 2.87 4.35
CA TYR A 49 16.46 2.81 4.78
C TYR A 49 16.99 4.20 5.16
N GLY A 50 18.18 4.25 5.77
CA GLY A 50 18.84 5.49 6.19
C GLY A 50 18.63 5.82 7.67
N GLY A 51 18.45 4.82 8.52
CA GLY A 51 18.54 4.99 9.99
C GLY A 51 19.82 4.38 10.56
N THR A 52 20.02 4.57 11.85
CA THR A 52 21.22 4.12 12.60
C THR A 52 21.17 2.65 13.04
N SER A 53 20.18 1.88 12.59
CA SER A 53 20.07 0.45 12.94
C SER A 53 21.15 -0.38 12.24
N ALA A 54 21.52 -1.52 12.82
CA ALA A 54 22.56 -2.42 12.27
C ALA A 54 22.27 -2.91 10.83
N THR A 55 21.01 -2.85 10.39
CA THR A 55 20.58 -3.24 9.03
C THR A 55 20.37 -2.04 8.11
N GLY A 56 20.53 -0.80 8.60
CA GLY A 56 20.19 0.43 7.90
C GLY A 56 18.69 0.67 7.69
N ARG A 57 17.83 -0.34 7.93
CA ARG A 57 16.37 -0.23 7.85
C ARG A 57 15.83 0.61 9.01
N ASN A 58 14.98 1.58 8.69
CA ASN A 58 14.38 2.53 9.64
C ASN A 58 12.85 2.57 9.60
N GLY A 59 12.24 1.50 9.09
CA GLY A 59 10.79 1.30 9.10
C GLY A 59 10.28 0.84 7.74
N TRP A 60 8.99 1.08 7.53
CA TRP A 60 8.24 0.69 6.34
C TRP A 60 7.45 1.88 5.82
N THR A 61 7.46 2.05 4.50
CA THR A 61 6.68 3.05 3.78
C THR A 61 5.69 2.36 2.85
N TRP A 62 4.74 3.12 2.32
CA TRP A 62 3.74 2.59 1.41
C TRP A 62 3.41 3.59 0.31
N TRP A 63 2.84 3.10 -0.78
CA TRP A 63 2.20 3.93 -1.80
C TRP A 63 1.09 3.18 -2.52
N LEU A 64 0.18 3.92 -3.14
CA LEU A 64 -0.87 3.33 -3.96
C LEU A 64 -0.26 2.83 -5.27
N ALA A 65 -0.51 1.58 -5.64
CA ALA A 65 0.09 1.00 -6.85
C ALA A 65 -0.26 1.82 -8.10
N ALA A 66 -1.48 2.35 -8.16
CA ALA A 66 -1.97 3.19 -9.25
C ALA A 66 -1.27 4.57 -9.35
N LEU A 67 -0.62 5.05 -8.28
CA LEU A 67 0.06 6.35 -8.25
C LEU A 67 1.59 6.24 -8.27
N GLY A 68 2.14 5.05 -8.05
CA GLY A 68 3.57 4.84 -7.92
C GLY A 68 4.15 5.39 -6.60
N PRO A 69 5.48 5.27 -6.40
CA PRO A 69 6.14 5.67 -5.16
C PRO A 69 5.92 7.14 -4.86
N SER A 70 5.33 7.44 -3.71
CA SER A 70 5.26 8.80 -3.18
C SER A 70 6.28 8.96 -2.05
N GLY A 71 7.22 9.90 -2.21
CA GLY A 71 8.26 10.16 -1.21
C GLY A 71 7.74 10.74 0.13
N GLY A 72 6.43 10.98 0.24
CA GLY A 72 5.80 11.63 1.38
C GLY A 72 5.13 10.70 2.40
N SER A 73 5.09 9.38 2.17
CA SER A 73 4.47 8.47 3.15
C SER A 73 5.26 8.47 4.45
N ARG A 74 4.55 8.58 5.58
CA ARG A 74 5.17 8.44 6.91
C ARG A 74 5.82 7.05 7.03
N ARG A 75 6.88 6.95 7.83
CA ARG A 75 7.48 5.66 8.20
C ARG A 75 6.68 5.02 9.33
N GLU A 76 6.36 3.74 9.16
CA GLU A 76 5.70 2.91 10.17
C GLU A 76 6.67 1.82 10.66
N ASP A 77 6.49 1.39 11.90
CA ASP A 77 7.42 0.45 12.55
C ASP A 77 7.33 -0.97 11.96
N THR A 78 6.15 -1.33 11.43
CA THR A 78 5.88 -2.67 10.89
C THR A 78 5.27 -2.59 9.50
N ARG A 79 5.49 -3.65 8.71
CA ARG A 79 4.92 -3.77 7.36
C ARG A 79 3.39 -3.80 7.41
N GLU A 80 2.80 -4.39 8.44
CA GLU A 80 1.35 -4.48 8.63
C GLU A 80 0.74 -3.10 8.92
N LYS A 81 1.40 -2.27 9.74
CA LYS A 81 0.98 -0.88 9.96
C LYS A 81 1.04 -0.07 8.68
N ALA A 82 2.13 -0.19 7.91
CA ALA A 82 2.27 0.45 6.61
C ALA A 82 1.18 0.00 5.62
N ALA A 83 0.87 -1.31 5.57
CA ALA A 83 -0.21 -1.86 4.76
C ALA A 83 -1.58 -1.29 5.17
N ALA A 84 -1.88 -1.24 6.48
CA ALA A 84 -3.13 -0.68 6.99
C ALA A 84 -3.28 0.82 6.66
N ARG A 85 -2.19 1.60 6.78
CA ARG A 85 -2.19 3.02 6.36
C ARG A 85 -2.40 3.17 4.87
N GLY A 86 -1.73 2.35 4.05
CA GLY A 86 -1.94 2.36 2.61
C GLY A 86 -3.35 1.98 2.20
N LEU A 87 -4.00 1.03 2.89
CA LEU A 87 -5.41 0.68 2.66
C LEU A 87 -6.36 1.83 3.05
N ALA A 88 -6.05 2.58 4.10
CA ALA A 88 -6.80 3.79 4.46
C ALA A 88 -6.67 4.88 3.39
N ASP A 89 -5.45 5.11 2.88
CA ASP A 89 -5.21 6.06 1.79
C ASP A 89 -5.87 5.60 0.48
N TRP A 90 -5.82 4.30 0.18
CA TRP A 90 -6.49 3.72 -0.97
C TRP A 90 -8.00 3.92 -0.88
N THR A 91 -8.60 3.71 0.31
CA THR A 91 -10.03 3.94 0.54
C THR A 91 -10.38 5.39 0.20
N ARG A 92 -9.65 6.35 0.77
CA ARG A 92 -9.87 7.78 0.51
C ARG A 92 -9.77 8.11 -0.97
N TRP A 93 -8.75 7.57 -1.64
CA TRP A 93 -8.52 7.75 -3.07
C TRP A 93 -9.63 7.13 -3.94
N ALA A 94 -10.11 5.93 -3.60
CA ALA A 94 -11.12 5.21 -4.34
C ALA A 94 -12.53 5.81 -4.17
N THR A 95 -12.81 6.39 -3.01
CA THR A 95 -14.11 7.00 -2.69
C THR A 95 -14.15 8.51 -2.92
N ALA A 96 -13.01 9.17 -3.15
CA ALA A 96 -12.97 10.60 -3.43
C ALA A 96 -13.65 10.90 -4.77
N ASP A 97 -14.46 11.96 -4.78
CA ASP A 97 -15.05 12.47 -6.02
C ASP A 97 -13.97 13.15 -6.86
N ARG A 98 -13.56 12.48 -7.94
CA ARG A 98 -12.62 13.03 -8.91
C ARG A 98 -13.40 13.85 -9.93
N ARG A 99 -13.78 15.07 -9.53
CA ARG A 99 -14.24 16.10 -10.44
C ARG A 99 -13.12 16.58 -11.35
#